data_AF-A0A1Q6HAR1-F1
#
_entry.id   AF-A0A1Q6HAR1-F1
#
_cell.length_a   1.000
_cell.length_b   1.000
_cell.length_c   1.000
_cell.angle_alpha   90.00
_cell.angle_beta   90.00
_cell.angle_gamma   90.00
#
_symmetry.space_group_name_H-M   'P 1'
#
loop_
_entity.id
_entity.type
_entity.pdbx_description
1 polymer ?
#
loop_
_entity_poly.entity_id
_entity_poly.type
_entity_poly.pdbx_seq_one_letter_code
_entity_poly.pdbx_strand_id
1 'polypeptide(L)'
;MNAYIVVEGEKTEMSVYPAWLSIIAPKMHRIYDARDLTNYSYYLFCGYGIPHIYRHVVNSVKDINEINSKGGNTYDYLMVCLDTEDETRADIEKI
;
A
#
# COMPACT_ATOMS: atom_id res chain seq x y z
N MET A 1 0.18 14.75 -4.54
CA MET A 1 -0.37 13.40 -4.72
C MET A 1 0.46 12.44 -3.93
N ASN A 2 -0.06 11.94 -2.82
CA ASN A 2 0.61 10.99 -1.95
C ASN A 2 -0.16 9.68 -1.88
N ALA A 3 0.56 8.56 -2.01
CA ALA A 3 -0.05 7.23 -2.11
C ALA A 3 0.42 6.29 -1.00
N TYR A 4 -0.53 5.60 -0.39
CA TYR A 4 -0.28 4.50 0.55
C TYR A 4 -0.55 3.19 -0.21
N ILE A 5 0.48 2.37 -0.42
CA ILE A 5 0.41 1.18 -1.27
C ILE A 5 0.64 -0.06 -0.41
N VAL A 6 -0.34 -0.95 -0.38
CA VAL A 6 -0.21 -2.31 0.19
C VAL A 6 -0.24 -3.32 -0.94
N VAL A 7 0.74 -4.20 -0.97
CA VAL A 7 0.88 -5.27 -1.99
C VAL A 7 0.86 -6.62 -1.31
N GLU A 8 0.41 -7.67 -2.00
CA GLU A 8 0.35 -9.00 -1.43
C GLU A 8 1.74 -9.63 -1.20
N GLY A 9 2.56 -9.67 -2.24
CA GLY A 9 3.84 -10.37 -2.26
C GLY A 9 5.01 -9.54 -1.73
N GLU A 10 5.99 -10.24 -1.13
CA GLU A 10 7.20 -9.61 -0.58
C GLU A 10 8.28 -9.35 -1.65
N LYS A 11 8.18 -9.97 -2.84
CA LYS A 11 9.27 -9.97 -3.85
C LYS A 11 8.91 -9.19 -5.10
N THR A 12 7.91 -9.65 -5.85
CA THR A 12 7.63 -9.16 -7.20
C THR A 12 7.21 -7.71 -7.19
N GLU A 13 6.14 -7.36 -6.47
CA GLU A 13 5.59 -6.00 -6.41
C GLU A 13 6.58 -5.06 -5.73
N MET A 14 7.23 -5.52 -4.67
CA MET A 14 8.23 -4.76 -3.93
C MET A 14 9.46 -4.38 -4.77
N SER A 15 9.73 -5.11 -5.87
CA SER A 15 10.81 -4.82 -6.82
C SER A 15 10.31 -4.06 -8.05
N VAL A 16 9.20 -4.52 -8.64
CA VAL A 16 8.67 -4.03 -9.91
C VAL A 16 8.01 -2.66 -9.75
N TYR A 17 7.22 -2.44 -8.70
CA TYR A 17 6.44 -1.20 -8.57
C TYR A 17 7.35 0.02 -8.38
N PRO A 18 8.41 0.00 -7.53
CA PRO A 18 9.35 1.11 -7.48
C PRO A 18 10.01 1.42 -8.82
N ALA A 19 10.40 0.39 -9.58
CA ALA A 19 11.00 0.56 -10.90
C ALA A 19 10.01 1.20 -11.89
N TRP A 20 8.78 0.73 -11.93
CA TRP A 20 7.74 1.31 -12.78
C TRP A 20 7.42 2.75 -12.39
N LEU A 21 7.21 3.03 -11.10
CA LEU A 21 6.93 4.37 -10.59
C LEU A 21 8.04 5.36 -10.92
N SER A 22 9.30 4.93 -10.93
CA SER A 22 10.43 5.79 -11.34
C SER A 22 10.32 6.29 -12.79
N ILE A 23 9.61 5.54 -13.65
CA ILE A 23 9.42 5.85 -15.08
C ILE A 23 8.10 6.59 -15.29
N ILE A 24 6.99 6.05 -14.75
CA ILE A 24 5.64 6.54 -15.06
C ILE A 24 5.22 7.72 -14.17
N ALA A 25 5.81 7.85 -12.99
CA ALA A 25 5.53 8.90 -12.02
C ALA A 25 6.83 9.49 -11.44
N PRO A 26 7.71 10.08 -12.29
CA PRO A 26 9.09 10.42 -11.90
C PRO A 26 9.20 11.51 -10.82
N LYS A 27 8.11 12.23 -10.54
CA LYS A 27 8.04 13.21 -9.43
C LYS A 27 7.77 12.54 -8.09
N MET A 28 7.28 11.31 -8.10
CA MET A 28 7.00 10.56 -6.88
C MET A 28 8.29 9.95 -6.32
N HIS A 29 8.45 10.02 -5.01
CA HIS A 29 9.59 9.43 -4.31
C HIS A 29 9.09 8.49 -3.20
N ARG A 30 9.87 7.43 -2.96
CA ARG A 30 9.54 6.45 -1.93
C ARG A 30 9.86 7.01 -0.55
N ILE A 31 8.95 6.79 0.38
CA ILE A 31 9.20 6.91 1.82
C ILE A 31 9.12 5.52 2.47
N TYR A 32 9.89 5.32 3.54
CA TYR A 32 9.96 4.03 4.24
C TYR A 32 9.26 4.03 5.60
N ASP A 33 8.97 5.22 6.15
CA ASP A 33 7.98 5.41 7.20
C ASP A 33 6.77 6.11 6.59
N ALA A 34 5.57 5.59 6.84
CA ALA A 34 4.33 6.19 6.37
C ALA A 34 4.11 7.63 6.88
N ARG A 35 4.82 8.03 7.95
CA ARG A 35 4.71 9.36 8.59
C ARG A 35 5.68 10.40 8.00
N ASP A 36 6.65 9.99 7.20
CA ASP A 36 7.64 10.89 6.56
C ASP A 36 7.09 11.60 5.32
N LEU A 37 5.79 11.89 5.30
CA LEU A 37 5.08 12.35 4.13
C LEU A 37 5.54 13.75 3.70
N THR A 38 6.02 13.86 2.47
CA THR A 38 6.19 15.13 1.76
C THR A 38 5.32 15.16 0.50
N ASN A 39 5.35 16.25 -0.26
CA ASN A 39 4.63 16.31 -1.53
C ASN A 39 5.18 15.29 -2.53
N TYR A 40 4.28 14.53 -3.17
CA TYR A 40 4.63 13.49 -4.14
C TYR A 40 5.33 12.28 -3.50
N SER A 41 4.86 11.83 -2.34
CA SER A 41 5.39 10.64 -1.67
C SER A 41 4.61 9.38 -2.02
N TYR A 42 5.27 8.23 -2.07
CA TYR A 42 4.58 6.93 -1.93
C TYR A 42 5.21 6.08 -0.83
N TYR A 43 4.35 5.51 0.00
CA TYR A 43 4.71 4.46 0.96
C TYR A 43 4.31 3.10 0.36
N LEU A 44 5.21 2.12 0.44
CA LEU A 44 5.02 0.79 -0.14
C LEU A 44 5.52 -0.29 0.81
N PHE A 45 4.63 -1.21 1.18
CA PHE A 45 4.93 -2.36 2.03
C PHE A 45 4.11 -3.59 1.61
N CYS A 46 4.63 -4.78 1.91
CA CYS A 46 3.95 -6.05 1.63
C CYS A 46 3.05 -6.48 2.80
N GLY A 47 1.91 -7.06 2.45
CA GLY A 47 0.90 -7.62 3.36
C GLY A 47 1.16 -9.07 3.73
N TYR A 48 2.19 -9.72 3.15
CA TYR A 48 2.60 -11.11 3.40
C TYR A 48 1.52 -12.14 3.08
N GLY A 49 0.89 -11.99 1.91
CA GLY A 49 -0.09 -12.94 1.41
C GLY A 49 -1.44 -12.90 2.13
N ILE A 50 -2.35 -13.74 1.65
CA ILE A 50 -3.60 -14.07 2.35
C ILE A 50 -3.31 -15.03 3.54
N PRO A 51 -3.99 -14.86 4.69
CA PRO A 51 -5.00 -13.85 5.01
C PRO A 51 -4.42 -12.57 5.63
N HIS A 52 -3.11 -12.48 5.82
CA HIS A 52 -2.48 -11.36 6.54
C HIS A 52 -2.79 -10.00 5.93
N ILE A 53 -2.84 -9.91 4.60
CA ILE A 53 -3.12 -8.67 3.90
C ILE A 53 -4.46 -8.03 4.30
N TYR A 54 -5.47 -8.82 4.66
CA TYR A 54 -6.75 -8.28 5.12
C TYR A 54 -6.60 -7.43 6.39
N ARG A 55 -5.77 -7.88 7.34
CA ARG A 55 -5.45 -7.11 8.54
C ARG A 55 -4.64 -5.87 8.18
N HIS A 56 -3.71 -5.98 7.24
CA HIS A 56 -2.89 -4.85 6.80
C HIS A 56 -3.71 -3.77 6.08
N VAL A 57 -4.73 -4.13 5.30
CA VAL A 57 -5.67 -3.16 4.70
C VAL A 57 -6.41 -2.39 5.79
N VAL A 58 -6.96 -3.08 6.79
CA VAL A 58 -7.65 -2.43 7.92
C VAL A 58 -6.73 -1.48 8.67
N ASN A 59 -5.48 -1.90 8.92
CA ASN A 59 -4.49 -1.05 9.58
C ASN A 59 -4.07 0.13 8.70
N SER A 60 -3.97 -0.04 7.38
CA SER A 60 -3.66 1.04 6.43
C SER A 60 -4.71 2.14 6.48
N VAL A 61 -6.00 1.77 6.53
CA VAL A 61 -7.09 2.76 6.67
C VAL A 61 -6.98 3.52 7.99
N LYS A 62 -6.66 2.83 9.10
CA LYS A 62 -6.46 3.48 10.41
C LYS A 62 -5.27 4.44 10.39
N ASP A 63 -4.14 4.01 9.85
CA ASP A 63 -2.92 4.81 9.73
C ASP A 63 -3.17 6.07 8.90
N ILE A 64 -3.80 5.93 7.73
CA ILE A 64 -4.13 7.06 6.85
C ILE A 64 -5.05 8.05 7.56
N ASN A 65 -6.10 7.58 8.24
CA ASN A 65 -7.01 8.44 8.97
C ASN A 65 -6.28 9.17 10.11
N GLU A 66 -5.42 8.48 10.86
CA GLU A 66 -4.61 9.09 11.93
C GLU A 66 -3.69 10.18 11.35
N ILE A 67 -2.94 9.87 10.29
CA ILE A 67 -1.98 10.79 9.65
C ILE A 67 -2.72 12.00 9.08
N ASN A 68 -3.79 11.79 8.32
CA ASN A 68 -4.55 12.88 7.70
C ASN A 68 -5.24 13.77 8.74
N SER A 69 -5.61 13.22 9.91
CA SER A 69 -6.25 14.01 10.98
C SER A 69 -5.32 15.02 11.65
N LYS A 70 -3.99 14.83 11.59
CA LYS A 70 -2.99 15.70 12.22
C LYS A 70 -2.75 17.01 11.46
N GLY A 71 -3.26 17.14 10.23
CA GLY A 71 -2.99 18.28 9.34
C GLY A 71 -1.59 18.23 8.72
N GLY A 72 -1.37 19.04 7.67
CA GLY A 72 -0.13 19.02 6.88
C GLY A 72 -0.28 18.21 5.59
N ASN A 73 0.74 17.44 5.22
CA ASN A 73 0.67 16.57 4.05
C ASN A 73 -0.23 15.36 4.36
N THR A 74 -1.14 15.05 3.44
CA THR A 74 -2.10 13.95 3.57
C THR A 74 -1.90 12.90 2.49
N TYR A 75 -2.33 11.67 2.76
CA TYR A 75 -2.51 10.66 1.73
C TYR A 75 -3.79 10.94 0.93
N ASP A 76 -3.67 10.89 -0.39
CA ASP A 76 -4.78 11.08 -1.34
C ASP A 76 -5.38 9.73 -1.78
N TYR A 77 -4.56 8.68 -1.80
CA TYR A 77 -4.93 7.36 -2.30
C TYR A 77 -4.45 6.23 -1.38
N LEU A 78 -5.33 5.26 -1.15
CA LEU A 78 -4.98 3.91 -0.71
C LEU A 78 -5.05 2.98 -1.92
N MET A 79 -3.91 2.42 -2.31
CA MET A 79 -3.83 1.40 -3.35
C MET A 79 -3.64 0.03 -2.70
N VAL A 80 -4.56 -0.88 -2.98
CA VAL A 80 -4.52 -2.27 -2.52
C VAL A 80 -4.32 -3.16 -3.75
N CYS A 81 -3.17 -3.82 -3.83
CA CYS A 81 -2.80 -4.68 -4.95
C CYS A 81 -2.80 -6.13 -4.47
N LEU A 82 -3.75 -6.89 -4.99
CA LEU A 82 -3.95 -8.32 -4.70
C LEU A 82 -3.78 -9.10 -6.00
N ASP A 83 -3.19 -10.27 -5.90
CA ASP A 83 -3.16 -11.19 -7.02
C ASP A 83 -4.56 -11.76 -7.24
N THR A 84 -4.89 -12.01 -8.50
CA THR A 84 -6.13 -12.71 -8.84
C THR A 84 -5.90 -14.19 -8.67
N GLU A 85 -6.36 -14.74 -7.55
CA GLU A 85 -6.42 -16.19 -7.30
C GLU A 85 -7.76 -16.77 -7.79
N ASP A 86 -7.80 -18.08 -8.04
CA ASP A 86 -9.03 -18.80 -8.44
C ASP A 86 -10.04 -18.94 -7.28
N GLU A 87 -9.59 -18.86 -6.03
CA GLU A 87 -10.42 -19.03 -4.84
C GLU A 87 -10.98 -17.69 -4.34
N THR A 88 -12.28 -17.66 -4.03
CA THR A 88 -12.90 -16.46 -3.47
C THR A 88 -12.62 -16.35 -1.98
N ARG A 89 -12.72 -15.15 -1.41
CA ARG A 89 -12.64 -14.97 0.06
C ARG A 89 -13.59 -15.90 0.83
N ALA A 90 -14.77 -16.16 0.29
CA ALA A 90 -15.75 -17.05 0.91
C ALA A 90 -15.30 -18.52 0.92
N ASP A 91 -14.35 -18.90 0.08
CA ASP A 91 -13.77 -20.24 0.05
C ASP A 91 -12.68 -20.37 1.12
N ILE A 92 -11.90 -19.31 1.34
CA ILE A 92 -10.80 -19.27 2.32
C ILE A 92 -11.32 -19.24 3.76
N GLU A 93 -12.44 -18.56 4.04
CA GLU A 93 -13.05 -18.50 5.38
C GLU A 93 -13.67 -19.83 5.86
N LYS A 94 -13.72 -20.87 5.00
CA LYS A 94 -14.26 -22.20 5.34
C LYS A 94 -13.18 -23.20 5.81
N ILE A 95 -11.90 -22.84 5.71
CA ILE A 95 -10.73 -23.68 6.06
C ILE A 95 -10.27 -23.32 7.48
#